data_AF-A0A2J5PHF2-F1
#
_entry.id   AF-A0A2J5PHF2-F1
#
_cell.length_a   1.000
_cell.length_b   1.000
_cell.length_c   1.000
_cell.angle_alpha   90.00
_cell.angle_beta   90.00
_cell.angle_gamma   90.00
#
_symmetry.space_group_name_H-M   'P 1'
#
loop_
_entity.id
_entity.type
_entity.pdbx_description
1 polymer ?
#
loop_
_entity_poly.entity_id
_entity_poly.type
_entity_poly.pdbx_seq_one_letter_code
_entity_poly.pdbx_strand_id
1 'polypeptide(L)' 'MVSLKSFLNYFSQSRPAVTLSPTEQQQIERLIQAFGGEANIVNVDACITRLRVTVNNLSIVDSQAL' A
#
# COMPACT_ATOMS: atom_id res chain seq x y z
N MET A 1 2.23 -24.82 -22.65
CA MET A 1 2.79 -23.65 -23.34
C MET A 1 1.70 -22.58 -23.36
N VAL A 2 1.84 -21.48 -22.60
CA VAL A 2 0.84 -20.40 -22.57
C VAL A 2 0.91 -19.59 -23.87
N SER A 3 -0.23 -19.33 -24.50
CA SER A 3 -0.31 -18.56 -25.75
C SER A 3 0.09 -17.11 -25.52
N LEU A 4 1.01 -16.61 -26.35
CA LEU A 4 1.47 -15.21 -26.32
C LEU A 4 0.32 -14.22 -26.48
N LYS A 5 -0.74 -14.60 -27.21
CA LYS A 5 -1.98 -13.82 -27.37
C LYS A 5 -2.77 -13.71 -26.06
N SER A 6 -2.83 -14.80 -25.29
CA SER A 6 -3.48 -14.81 -23.97
C SER A 6 -2.69 -14.01 -22.94
N PHE A 7 -1.35 -14.07 -23.02
CA PHE A 7 -0.47 -13.27 -22.17
C PHE A 7 -0.66 -11.77 -22.42
N LEU A 8 -0.59 -11.32 -23.69
CA LEU A 8 -0.79 -9.91 -24.03
C LEU A 8 -2.18 -9.40 -23.59
N ASN A 9 -3.23 -10.21 -23.77
CA ASN A 9 -4.58 -9.85 -23.31
C ASN A 9 -4.69 -9.75 -21.78
N TYR A 10 -3.93 -10.52 -21.01
CA TYR A 10 -3.93 -10.43 -19.55
C TYR A 10 -3.35 -9.09 -19.07
N PHE A 11 -2.25 -8.64 -19.69
CA PHE A 11 -1.62 -7.35 -19.33
C PHE A 11 -2.31 -6.13 -19.93
N SER A 12 -3.14 -6.30 -20.98
CA SER A 12 -3.89 -5.19 -21.58
C SER A 12 -5.19 -4.85 -20.85
N GLN A 13 -5.64 -5.66 -19.88
CA GLN A 13 -6.84 -5.33 -19.12
C GLN A 13 -6.51 -4.26 -18.07
N SER A 14 -7.26 -3.15 -18.11
CA SER A 14 -7.24 -2.15 -17.04
C SER A 14 -7.55 -2.84 -15.72
N ARG A 15 -6.60 -2.80 -14.77
CA ARG A 15 -6.79 -3.37 -13.44
C ARG A 15 -8.02 -2.68 -12.82
N PRO A 16 -9.07 -3.42 -12.44
CA PRO A 16 -10.25 -2.81 -11.83
C PRO A 16 -9.82 -2.09 -10.54
N ALA A 17 -10.38 -0.90 -10.32
CA ALA A 17 -10.16 -0.17 -9.08
C ALA A 17 -10.65 -1.03 -7.92
N VAL A 18 -9.79 -1.24 -6.92
CA VAL A 18 -10.16 -2.01 -5.72
C VAL A 18 -11.05 -1.13 -4.86
N THR A 19 -12.30 -1.54 -4.65
CA THR A 19 -13.20 -0.89 -3.70
C THR A 19 -12.84 -1.33 -2.28
N LEU A 20 -12.39 -0.40 -1.45
CA LEU A 20 -12.06 -0.66 -0.05
C LEU A 20 -13.34 -0.73 0.79
N SER A 21 -13.47 -1.77 1.60
CA SER A 21 -14.50 -1.85 2.64
C SER A 21 -14.28 -0.78 3.72
N PRO A 22 -15.33 -0.39 4.47
CA PRO A 22 -15.19 0.60 5.54
C PRO A 22 -14.14 0.23 6.59
N THR A 23 -14.01 -1.06 6.90
CA THR A 23 -13.02 -1.58 7.84
C THR A 23 -11.59 -1.45 7.33
N GLU A 24 -11.36 -1.68 6.03
CA GLU A 24 -10.04 -1.50 5.41
C GLU A 24 -9.64 -0.03 5.40
N GLN A 25 -10.58 0.87 5.08
CA GLN A 25 -10.33 2.33 5.13
C GLN A 25 -9.90 2.77 6.53
N GLN A 26 -10.60 2.31 7.58
CA GLN A 26 -10.24 2.59 8.97
C GLN A 26 -8.90 1.97 9.40
N GLN A 27 -8.52 0.82 8.86
CA GLN A 27 -7.19 0.24 9.11
C GLN A 27 -6.09 1.08 8.46
N ILE A 28 -6.30 1.51 7.22
CA ILE A 28 -5.36 2.36 6.48
C ILE A 28 -5.19 3.71 7.20
N GLU A 29 -6.28 4.35 7.62
CA GLU A 29 -6.22 5.59 8.39
C GLU A 29 -5.42 5.43 9.68
N ARG A 30 -5.65 4.34 10.44
CA ARG A 30 -4.88 4.05 11.66
C ARG A 30 -3.39 3.87 11.38
N LEU A 31 -3.04 3.17 10.31
CA LEU A 31 -1.64 3.01 9.90
C LEU A 31 -1.00 4.36 9.53
N ILE A 32 -1.71 5.19 8.77
CA ILE A 32 -1.22 6.54 8.41
C ILE A 32 -0.97 7.37 9.67
N GLN A 33 -1.87 7.33 10.65
CA GLN A 33 -1.68 8.02 11.93
C GLN A 33 -0.50 7.45 12.72
N ALA A 34 -0.34 6.12 12.77
CA ALA A 34 0.80 5.48 13.43
C ALA A 34 2.15 5.88 12.81
N PHE A 35 2.19 6.14 11.49
CA PHE A 35 3.37 6.69 10.82
C PHE A 35 3.57 8.21 11.03
N GLY A 36 2.76 8.88 11.84
CA GLY A 36 2.86 10.33 12.10
C GLY A 36 2.07 11.19 11.11
N GLY A 37 1.10 10.61 10.39
CA GLY A 37 0.24 11.29 9.43
C GLY A 37 0.76 11.26 7.98
N GLU A 38 -0.11 11.60 7.03
CA GLU A 38 0.19 11.54 5.58
C GLU A 38 1.39 12.42 5.20
N ALA A 39 1.48 13.63 5.79
CA ALA A 39 2.60 14.55 5.55
C ALA A 39 3.96 13.99 6.02
N ASN A 40 3.98 12.98 6.90
CA ASN A 40 5.21 12.33 7.32
C ASN A 40 5.65 11.21 6.36
N ILE A 41 4.77 10.69 5.51
CA ILE A 41 5.07 9.56 4.61
C ILE A 41 5.62 10.11 3.28
N VAL A 42 6.83 9.70 2.93
CA VAL A 42 7.53 10.11 1.69
C VAL A 42 7.31 9.09 0.58
N ASN A 43 7.43 7.81 0.90
CA ASN A 43 7.25 6.73 -0.07
C ASN A 43 6.77 5.45 0.62
N VAL A 44 6.01 4.64 -0.11
CA VAL A 44 5.53 3.33 0.35
C VAL A 44 5.78 2.30 -0.74
N ASP A 45 6.61 1.31 -0.43
CA ASP A 45 6.90 0.18 -1.31
C ASP A 45 6.50 -1.14 -0.65
N ALA A 46 5.95 -2.07 -1.43
CA ALA A 46 5.65 -3.42 -0.95
C ALA A 46 6.68 -4.43 -1.49
N CYS A 47 7.25 -5.22 -0.59
CA CYS A 47 7.97 -6.45 -0.88
C CYS A 47 7.03 -7.64 -0.60
N ILE A 48 7.42 -8.86 -1.04
CA ILE A 48 6.60 -10.08 -0.94
C ILE A 48 5.95 -10.25 0.44
N THR A 49 6.69 -9.97 1.52
CA THR A 49 6.23 -10.16 2.91
C THR A 49 6.32 -8.91 3.79
N ARG A 50 6.73 -7.75 3.24
CA ARG A 50 7.02 -6.55 4.04
C ARG A 50 6.56 -5.30 3.31
N LEU A 51 6.00 -4.36 4.05
CA LEU A 51 5.82 -2.98 3.59
C LEU A 51 7.02 -2.15 4.04
N ARG A 52 7.62 -1.39 3.14
CA ARG A 52 8.69 -0.42 3.42
C ARG A 52 8.10 0.97 3.32
N VAL A 53 8.13 1.72 4.41
CA VAL A 53 7.64 3.09 4.48
C VAL A 53 8.83 4.00 4.73
N THR A 54 9.05 4.97 3.86
CA THR A 54 10.03 6.04 4.07
C THR A 54 9.31 7.22 4.70
N VAL A 55 9.81 7.75 5.81
CA VAL A 55 9.20 8.86 6.54
C VAL A 55 10.13 10.05 6.68
N ASN A 56 9.57 11.25 6.85
CA ASN A 56 10.34 12.48 7.07
C ASN A 56 10.93 12.54 8.48
N ASN A 57 10.18 12.09 9.50
CA ASN A 57 10.58 12.13 10.90
C ASN A 57 10.23 10.81 11.62
N LEU A 58 11.25 10.10 12.09
CA LEU A 58 11.10 8.84 12.83
C LEU A 58 10.63 9.02 14.27
N SER A 59 10.86 10.18 14.89
CA SER A 59 10.55 10.41 16.31
C SER A 59 9.05 10.50 16.60
N ILE A 60 8.23 10.74 15.57
CA ILE A 60 6.77 10.82 15.67
C ILE A 60 6.06 9.55 15.20
N VAL A 61 6.83 8.50 14.85
CA VAL A 61 6.28 7.19 14.49
C VAL A 61 5.93 6.43 15.77
N ASP A 62 4.67 6.02 15.89
CA ASP A 62 4.20 5.17 16.98
C ASP A 62 4.46 3.70 16.67
N SER A 63 5.56 3.17 17.21
CA SER A 63 5.94 1.76 17.02
C SER A 63 5.10 0.77 17.81
N GLN A 64 4.27 1.22 18.77
CA GLN A 64 3.37 0.34 19.51
C GLN A 64 2.03 0.14 18.80
N ALA A 65 1.66 1.08 17.93
CA ALA A 65 0.44 1.03 17.12
C ALA A 65 0.62 0.31 15.76
N LEU A 66 1.85 -0.05 15.38
CA LEU A 66 2.23 -0.78 14.17
C LEU A 66 2.32 -2.29 14.41
#